data_AF-G0S568-F1
#
_entry.id   AF-G0S568-F1
#
_cell.length_a   1.000
_cell.length_b   1.000
_cell.length_c   1.000
_cell.angle_alpha   90.00
_cell.angle_beta   90.00
_cell.angle_gamma   90.00
#
_symmetry.space_group_name_H-M   'P 1'
#
loop_
_entity.id
_entity.type
_entity.pdbx_description
1 polymer ?
#
loop_
_entity_poly.entity_id
_entity_poly.type
_entity_poly.pdbx_seq_one_letter_code
_entity_poly.pdbx_strand_id
1 'polypeptide(L)'
;MANDSCFVPDPKFTFYFQPSYNIICAICHDTQLYLSSESLPLKDSDPSVLPCGHVFGHECLTSWLRSHNTCPVCRFELKFELCPHRILPRRLTRENVFLCPLTVPDGGKVKTQCAKCTVETGKRVYGDIWKDLVAPYYTHKRDYERTGDERYKRLMEGELKLITRVMSECTNVTDREW
;
A
#
# COMPACT_ATOMS: atom_id res chain seq x y z
N MET A 1 6.34 30.31 -5.19
CA MET A 1 4.89 30.24 -5.45
C MET A 1 4.64 28.82 -5.93
N ALA A 2 4.03 27.98 -5.10
CA ALA A 2 3.79 26.58 -5.45
C ALA A 2 2.80 26.54 -6.62
N ASN A 3 3.08 25.70 -7.61
CA ASN A 3 2.24 25.56 -8.78
C ASN A 3 1.03 24.68 -8.38
N ASP A 4 0.04 25.30 -7.72
CA ASP A 4 -1.15 24.62 -7.18
C ASP A 4 -1.97 23.89 -8.26
N SER A 5 -1.70 24.15 -9.55
CA SER A 5 -2.35 23.53 -10.70
C SER A 5 -2.10 22.03 -10.88
N CYS A 6 -1.10 21.46 -10.18
CA CYS A 6 -0.76 20.03 -10.27
C CYS A 6 -1.06 19.26 -8.97
N PHE A 7 -1.60 19.93 -7.95
CA PHE A 7 -2.00 19.31 -6.70
C PHE A 7 -3.46 18.85 -6.77
N VAL A 8 -3.66 17.55 -6.57
CA VAL A 8 -4.93 16.86 -6.73
C VAL A 8 -5.18 16.02 -5.46
N PRO A 9 -5.82 16.58 -4.43
CA PRO A 9 -6.03 15.90 -3.15
C PRO A 9 -6.97 14.70 -3.28
N ASP A 10 -8.02 14.83 -4.10
CA ASP A 10 -8.89 13.72 -4.50
C ASP A 10 -8.85 13.54 -6.04
N PRO A 11 -8.06 12.58 -6.54
CA PRO A 11 -8.01 12.26 -7.97
C PRO A 11 -9.36 11.81 -8.54
N LYS A 12 -10.19 11.13 -7.75
CA LYS A 12 -11.52 10.68 -8.22
C LYS A 12 -12.40 11.88 -8.45
N PHE A 13 -12.44 12.78 -7.47
CA PHE A 13 -13.24 13.99 -7.59
C PHE A 13 -12.78 14.86 -8.75
N THR A 14 -11.47 15.11 -8.82
CA THR A 14 -10.90 16.06 -9.79
C THR A 14 -11.06 15.60 -11.22
N PHE A 15 -10.71 14.34 -11.54
CA PHE A 15 -10.79 13.87 -12.91
C PHE A 15 -12.22 13.52 -13.37
N TYR A 16 -13.14 13.21 -12.46
CA TYR A 16 -14.52 12.84 -12.83
C TYR A 16 -15.51 14.01 -12.77
N PHE A 17 -15.45 14.83 -11.72
CA PHE A 17 -16.41 15.92 -11.48
C PHE A 17 -15.91 17.29 -11.93
N GLN A 18 -14.61 17.44 -12.25
CA GLN A 18 -14.04 18.68 -12.80
C GLN A 18 -13.29 18.45 -14.13
N PRO A 19 -13.97 17.95 -15.18
CA PRO A 19 -13.33 17.63 -16.47
C PRO A 19 -12.73 18.85 -17.21
N SER A 20 -13.06 20.07 -16.78
CA SER A 20 -12.48 21.32 -17.29
C SER A 20 -11.20 21.76 -16.58
N TYR A 21 -10.75 21.04 -15.53
CA TYR A 21 -9.52 21.37 -14.82
C TYR A 21 -8.31 21.04 -15.71
N ASN A 22 -7.61 22.07 -16.15
CA ASN A 22 -6.44 21.92 -17.02
C ASN A 22 -5.21 21.56 -16.18
N ILE A 23 -4.93 20.27 -16.06
CA ILE A 23 -3.73 19.78 -15.39
C ILE A 23 -2.60 19.72 -16.40
N ILE A 24 -1.59 20.56 -16.22
CA ILE A 24 -0.36 20.55 -17.00
C ILE A 24 0.73 19.88 -16.18
N CYS A 25 1.54 19.04 -16.82
CA CYS A 25 2.66 18.37 -16.18
C CYS A 25 3.63 19.40 -15.58
N ALA A 26 3.80 19.38 -14.26
CA ALA A 26 4.69 20.32 -13.56
C ALA A 26 6.20 20.01 -13.69
N ILE A 27 6.57 18.98 -14.47
CA ILE A 27 7.98 18.68 -14.78
C ILE A 27 8.38 19.29 -16.12
N CYS A 28 7.61 19.03 -17.19
CA CYS A 28 7.91 19.57 -18.52
C CYS A 28 7.22 20.90 -18.80
N HIS A 29 6.18 21.26 -18.05
CA HIS A 29 5.37 22.47 -18.22
C HIS A 29 4.63 22.62 -19.57
N ASP A 30 4.72 21.61 -20.44
CA ASP A 30 4.16 21.66 -21.80
C ASP A 30 2.98 20.70 -22.01
N THR A 31 3.02 19.52 -21.38
CA THR A 31 2.05 18.45 -21.66
C THR A 31 0.80 18.59 -20.80
N GLN A 32 -0.36 18.73 -21.45
CA GLN A 32 -1.67 18.60 -20.80
C GLN A 32 -1.97 17.13 -20.48
N LEU A 33 -2.42 16.87 -19.26
CA LEU A 33 -2.69 15.53 -18.74
C LEU A 33 -4.18 15.20 -18.79
N TYR A 34 -4.51 13.97 -19.19
CA TYR A 34 -5.89 13.50 -19.26
C TYR A 34 -5.98 11.99 -19.05
N LEU A 35 -7.13 11.50 -18.56
CA LEU A 35 -7.35 10.08 -18.40
C LEU A 35 -7.54 9.39 -19.77
N SER A 36 -6.54 8.60 -20.16
CA SER A 36 -6.63 7.67 -21.27
C SER A 36 -7.22 6.32 -20.83
N SER A 37 -7.58 5.47 -21.80
CA SER A 37 -7.93 4.09 -21.52
C SER A 37 -6.66 3.27 -21.27
N GLU A 38 -6.71 2.39 -20.29
CA GLU A 38 -5.62 1.44 -19.97
C GLU A 38 -5.28 0.50 -21.14
N SER A 39 -6.25 0.25 -22.04
CA SER A 39 -6.06 -0.56 -23.25
C SER A 39 -5.16 0.10 -24.29
N LEU A 40 -4.91 1.40 -24.18
CA LEU A 40 -4.05 2.14 -25.09
C LEU A 40 -2.59 2.14 -24.62
N PRO A 41 -1.63 2.23 -25.56
CA PRO A 41 -0.23 2.44 -25.21
C PRO A 41 -0.07 3.67 -24.31
N LEU A 42 0.90 3.57 -23.39
CA LEU A 42 1.30 4.66 -22.51
C LEU A 42 1.69 5.90 -23.33
N LYS A 43 1.26 7.07 -22.88
CA LYS A 43 1.60 8.38 -23.48
C LYS A 43 2.13 9.35 -22.43
N ASP A 44 2.86 10.37 -22.86
CA ASP A 44 3.32 11.48 -22.00
C ASP A 44 2.17 12.20 -21.29
N SER A 45 1.01 12.26 -21.94
CA SER A 45 -0.21 12.85 -21.40
C SER A 45 -0.92 11.99 -20.37
N ASP A 46 -0.48 10.74 -20.14
CA ASP A 46 -1.07 9.88 -19.13
C ASP A 46 -0.64 10.34 -17.73
N PRO A 47 -1.59 10.74 -16.86
CA PRO A 47 -1.27 11.23 -15.53
C PRO A 47 -0.81 10.10 -14.61
N SER A 48 0.11 10.43 -13.71
CA SER A 48 0.45 9.62 -12.56
C SER A 48 0.46 10.48 -11.31
N VAL A 49 -0.08 9.93 -10.23
CA VAL A 49 -0.23 10.61 -8.94
C VAL A 49 0.69 9.98 -7.89
N LEU A 50 1.23 10.82 -7.02
CA LEU A 50 2.01 10.42 -5.84
C LEU A 50 1.13 10.44 -4.58
N PRO A 51 1.53 9.77 -3.48
CA PRO A 51 0.78 9.79 -2.22
C PRO A 51 0.52 11.19 -1.67
N CYS A 52 1.41 12.14 -1.96
CA CYS A 52 1.25 13.54 -1.57
C CYS A 52 0.24 14.33 -2.42
N GLY A 53 -0.45 13.70 -3.38
CA GLY A 53 -1.47 14.32 -4.22
C GLY A 53 -0.96 15.07 -5.45
N HIS A 54 0.36 15.17 -5.68
CA HIS A 54 0.87 15.81 -6.90
C HIS A 54 0.79 14.87 -8.11
N VAL A 55 0.39 15.43 -9.25
CA VAL A 55 0.19 14.73 -10.52
C VAL A 55 1.15 15.22 -11.60
N PHE A 56 1.67 14.28 -12.39
CA PHE A 56 2.64 14.53 -13.46
C PHE A 56 2.37 13.61 -14.65
N GLY A 57 2.93 13.92 -15.82
CA GLY A 57 2.99 12.94 -16.91
C GLY A 57 3.80 11.72 -16.50
N HIS A 58 3.32 10.52 -16.81
CA HIS A 58 3.90 9.27 -16.33
C HIS A 58 5.38 9.11 -16.71
N GLU A 59 5.73 9.41 -17.96
CA GLU A 59 7.13 9.30 -18.43
C GLU A 59 8.04 10.33 -17.77
N CYS A 60 7.57 11.58 -17.65
CA CYS A 60 8.30 12.66 -16.96
C CYS A 60 8.60 12.27 -15.51
N LEU A 61 7.60 11.77 -14.79
CA LEU A 61 7.76 11.34 -13.40
C LEU A 61 8.66 10.12 -13.28
N THR A 62 8.50 9.13 -14.16
CA THR A 62 9.35 7.94 -14.19
C THR A 62 10.81 8.31 -14.43
N SER A 63 11.08 9.25 -15.33
CA SER A 63 12.42 9.77 -15.59
C SER A 63 13.02 10.44 -14.35
N TRP A 64 12.26 11.33 -13.69
CA TRP A 64 12.66 11.96 -12.44
C TRP A 64 13.02 10.96 -11.34
N LEU A 65 12.21 9.91 -11.20
CA LEU A 65 12.36 8.87 -10.18
C LEU A 65 13.51 7.88 -10.43
N ARG A 66 14.25 8.02 -11.54
CA ARG A 66 15.49 7.26 -11.77
C ARG A 66 16.64 7.75 -10.88
N SER A 67 16.68 9.05 -10.59
CA SER A 67 17.75 9.69 -9.80
C SER A 67 17.26 10.30 -8.49
N HIS A 68 15.95 10.40 -8.28
CA HIS A 68 15.35 10.98 -7.08
C HIS A 68 14.30 10.04 -6.48
N ASN A 69 14.13 10.10 -5.17
CA ASN A 69 13.07 9.35 -4.47
C ASN A 69 12.08 10.30 -3.77
N THR A 70 11.84 11.46 -4.37
CA THR A 70 11.02 12.52 -3.78
C THR A 70 10.11 13.16 -4.82
N CYS A 71 8.95 13.66 -4.39
CA CYS A 71 8.08 14.49 -5.22
C CYS A 71 8.86 15.72 -5.77
N PRO A 72 8.79 16.01 -7.09
CA PRO A 72 9.44 17.18 -7.70
C PRO A 72 9.01 18.53 -7.09
N VAL A 73 7.79 18.60 -6.56
CA VAL A 73 7.18 19.85 -6.07
C VAL A 73 7.34 19.99 -4.56
N CYS A 74 6.79 19.06 -3.78
CA CYS A 74 6.75 19.16 -2.32
C CYS A 74 7.84 18.36 -1.59
N ARG A 75 8.70 17.65 -2.32
CA ARG A 75 9.78 16.80 -1.76
C ARG A 75 9.34 15.66 -0.85
N PHE A 76 8.05 15.31 -0.81
CA PHE A 76 7.55 14.12 -0.13
C PHE A 76 8.36 12.89 -0.54
N GLU A 77 8.85 12.13 0.45
CA GLU A 77 9.74 10.98 0.24
C GLU A 77 8.97 9.72 -0.14
N LEU A 78 9.41 9.02 -1.18
CA LEU A 78 8.72 7.87 -1.75
C LEU A 78 9.34 6.55 -1.28
N LYS A 79 9.37 6.33 0.04
CA LYS A 79 9.93 5.10 0.65
C LYS A 79 8.95 4.43 1.60
N PHE A 80 9.10 3.12 1.75
CA PHE A 80 8.49 2.38 2.83
C PHE A 80 9.35 2.47 4.10
N GLU A 81 8.73 2.46 5.28
CA GLU A 81 9.44 2.58 6.56
C GLU A 81 10.19 1.30 6.94
N LEU A 82 9.64 0.13 6.60
CA LEU A 82 10.10 -1.18 7.06
C LEU A 82 10.68 -2.05 5.92
N CYS A 83 10.90 -1.47 4.73
CA CYS A 83 11.67 -2.13 3.67
C CYS A 83 12.37 -1.11 2.75
N PRO A 84 13.49 -1.48 2.10
CA PRO A 84 14.28 -0.56 1.27
C PRO A 84 13.65 -0.25 -0.10
N HIS A 85 12.42 -0.69 -0.32
CA HIS A 85 11.71 -0.48 -1.58
C HIS A 85 11.13 0.94 -1.64
N ARG A 86 10.91 1.41 -2.87
CA ARG A 86 10.27 2.70 -3.14
C ARG A 86 8.77 2.57 -3.36
N ILE A 87 8.03 3.59 -2.98
CA ILE A 87 6.63 3.76 -3.35
C ILE A 87 6.59 4.12 -4.84
N LEU A 88 5.84 3.35 -5.62
CA LEU A 88 5.72 3.60 -7.04
C LEU A 88 4.61 4.63 -7.31
N PRO A 89 4.78 5.51 -8.31
CA PRO A 89 3.71 6.40 -8.73
C PRO A 89 2.54 5.57 -9.28
N ARG A 90 1.31 6.03 -9.03
CA ARG A 90 0.11 5.38 -9.54
C ARG A 90 -0.30 6.03 -10.85
N ARG A 91 -0.22 5.30 -11.97
CA ARG A 91 -0.82 5.71 -13.25
C ARG A 91 -2.33 5.78 -13.10
N LEU A 92 -2.93 6.88 -13.56
CA LEU A 92 -4.37 7.09 -13.58
C LEU A 92 -4.91 6.90 -15.00
N THR A 93 -5.92 6.04 -15.13
CA THR A 93 -6.66 5.78 -16.36
C THR A 93 -8.16 5.94 -16.09
N ARG A 94 -8.97 5.94 -17.15
CA ARG A 94 -10.43 5.97 -17.02
C ARG A 94 -10.97 4.81 -16.19
N GLU A 95 -10.32 3.65 -16.28
CA GLU A 95 -10.74 2.41 -15.63
C GLU A 95 -10.30 2.34 -14.16
N ASN A 96 -9.15 2.93 -13.82
CA ASN A 96 -8.54 2.74 -12.50
C ASN A 96 -8.62 3.97 -11.56
N VAL A 97 -9.04 5.14 -12.05
CA VAL A 97 -9.07 6.37 -11.24
C VAL A 97 -9.90 6.20 -9.95
N PHE A 98 -11.02 5.48 -10.02
CA PHE A 98 -11.89 5.20 -8.87
C PHE A 98 -11.25 4.26 -7.82
N LEU A 99 -10.23 3.51 -8.21
CA LEU A 99 -9.44 2.63 -7.34
C LEU A 99 -8.25 3.35 -6.69
N CYS A 100 -8.01 4.61 -7.04
CA CYS A 100 -6.98 5.40 -6.37
C CYS A 100 -7.28 5.50 -4.86
N PRO A 101 -6.33 5.21 -3.96
CA PRO A 101 -6.51 5.47 -2.54
C PRO A 101 -6.57 6.99 -2.29
N LEU A 102 -7.07 7.38 -1.11
CA LEU A 102 -7.03 8.78 -0.66
C LEU A 102 -5.58 9.24 -0.61
N THR A 103 -5.29 10.47 -1.02
CA THR A 103 -3.95 11.04 -0.86
C THR A 103 -3.65 11.30 0.62
N VAL A 104 -2.38 11.41 1.00
CA VAL A 104 -1.96 11.66 2.38
C VAL A 104 -2.59 12.94 2.96
N PRO A 105 -2.66 14.07 2.22
CA PRO A 105 -3.38 15.26 2.69
C PRO A 105 -4.86 15.03 2.99
N ASP A 106 -5.52 14.10 2.29
CA ASP A 106 -6.92 13.72 2.49
C ASP A 106 -7.10 12.52 3.44
N GLY A 107 -6.10 12.24 4.28
CA GLY A 107 -6.17 11.19 5.29
C GLY A 107 -5.81 9.79 4.79
N GLY A 108 -5.30 9.67 3.57
CA GLY A 108 -4.66 8.46 3.07
C GLY A 108 -3.42 8.08 3.89
N LYS A 109 -3.15 6.78 3.96
CA LYS A 109 -1.97 6.24 4.64
C LYS A 109 -1.09 5.50 3.64
N VAL A 110 0.21 5.63 3.81
CA VAL A 110 1.20 4.81 3.12
C VAL A 110 1.48 3.58 3.97
N LYS A 111 1.48 2.39 3.36
CA LYS A 111 1.84 1.17 4.07
C LYS A 111 3.27 1.27 4.62
N THR A 112 3.53 0.58 5.72
CA THR A 112 4.89 0.53 6.28
C THR A 112 5.83 -0.36 5.44
N GLN A 113 5.27 -1.28 4.65
CA GLN A 113 5.99 -2.18 3.75
C GLN A 113 5.34 -2.24 2.37
N CYS A 114 6.14 -2.54 1.35
CA CYS A 114 5.60 -2.88 0.03
C CYS A 114 4.82 -4.20 0.07
N ALA A 115 3.87 -4.39 -0.85
CA ALA A 115 2.99 -5.57 -0.91
C ALA A 115 3.77 -6.91 -0.88
N LYS A 116 4.91 -6.99 -1.58
CA LYS A 116 5.76 -8.19 -1.57
C LYS A 116 6.34 -8.47 -0.19
N CYS A 117 6.95 -7.45 0.45
CA CYS A 117 7.53 -7.58 1.79
C CYS A 117 6.46 -7.83 2.86
N THR A 118 5.25 -7.28 2.70
CA THR A 118 4.12 -7.58 3.59
C THR A 118 3.77 -9.06 3.54
N VAL A 119 3.67 -9.64 2.34
CA VAL A 119 3.40 -11.08 2.16
C VAL A 119 4.52 -11.94 2.74
N GLU A 120 5.78 -11.59 2.48
CA GLU A 120 6.95 -12.32 3.02
C GLU A 120 7.02 -12.25 4.54
N THR A 121 6.82 -11.06 5.11
CA THR A 121 6.77 -10.85 6.56
C THR A 121 5.63 -11.65 7.18
N GLY A 122 4.45 -11.63 6.54
CA GLY A 122 3.29 -12.43 6.97
C GLY A 122 3.58 -13.92 6.97
N LYS A 123 4.24 -14.45 5.94
CA LYS A 123 4.67 -15.86 5.90
C LYS A 123 5.63 -16.21 7.03
N ARG A 124 6.61 -15.34 7.32
CA ARG A 124 7.57 -15.54 8.41
C ARG A 124 6.86 -15.54 9.76
N VAL A 125 6.05 -14.53 10.05
CA VAL A 125 5.28 -14.40 11.29
C VAL A 125 4.36 -15.61 11.48
N TYR A 126 3.65 -16.03 10.42
CA TYR A 126 2.82 -17.23 10.47
C TYR A 126 3.64 -18.50 10.75
N GLY A 127 4.81 -18.63 10.13
CA GLY A 127 5.74 -19.74 10.39
C GLY A 127 6.22 -19.80 11.84
N ASP A 128 6.58 -18.64 12.41
CA ASP A 128 7.02 -18.51 13.80
C ASP A 128 5.86 -18.83 14.77
N ILE A 129 4.66 -18.27 14.54
CA ILE A 129 3.44 -18.59 15.31
C ILE A 129 3.14 -20.08 15.25
N TRP A 130 3.24 -20.68 14.06
CA TRP A 130 2.98 -22.10 13.90
C TRP A 130 3.95 -22.94 14.72
N LYS A 131 5.24 -22.64 14.62
CA LYS A 131 6.30 -23.38 15.30
C LYS A 131 6.24 -23.24 16.82
N ASP A 132 6.03 -22.02 17.32
CA ASP A 132 6.21 -21.71 18.74
C ASP A 132 4.91 -21.81 19.56
N LEU A 133 3.74 -21.75 18.90
CA LEU A 133 2.43 -21.82 19.58
C LEU A 133 1.56 -22.97 19.07
N VAL A 134 1.35 -23.07 17.76
CA VAL A 134 0.34 -24.00 17.19
C VAL A 134 0.81 -25.45 17.21
N ALA A 135 2.06 -25.73 16.85
CA ALA A 135 2.61 -27.08 16.85
C ALA A 135 2.70 -27.69 18.27
N PRO A 136 3.12 -26.94 19.31
CA PRO A 136 3.00 -27.36 20.71
C PRO A 136 1.56 -27.71 21.10
N TYR A 137 0.60 -26.84 20.76
CA TYR A 137 -0.83 -27.09 21.03
C TYR A 137 -1.30 -28.44 20.48
N TYR A 138 -1.02 -28.74 19.20
CA TYR A 138 -1.40 -30.02 18.61
C TYR A 138 -0.67 -31.21 19.23
N THR A 139 0.59 -31.03 19.64
CA THR A 139 1.38 -32.07 20.31
C THR A 139 0.78 -32.39 21.68
N HIS A 140 0.53 -31.38 22.51
CA HIS A 140 -0.09 -31.55 23.83
C HIS A 140 -1.52 -32.09 23.73
N LYS A 141 -2.29 -31.66 22.73
CA LYS A 141 -3.61 -32.22 22.45
C LYS A 141 -3.55 -33.73 22.21
N ARG A 142 -2.64 -34.18 21.34
CA ARG A 142 -2.43 -35.61 21.06
C ARG A 142 -1.97 -36.38 22.30
N ASP A 143 -1.08 -35.79 23.10
CA ASP A 143 -0.59 -36.42 24.33
C ASP A 143 -1.69 -36.54 25.40
N TYR A 144 -2.54 -35.53 25.54
CA TYR A 144 -3.73 -35.57 26.39
C TYR A 144 -4.72 -36.64 25.92
N GLU A 145 -5.04 -36.70 24.62
CA GLU A 145 -5.94 -37.71 24.05
C GLU A 145 -5.44 -39.15 24.28
N ARG A 146 -4.11 -39.35 24.30
CA ARG A 146 -3.49 -40.65 24.57
C ARG A 146 -3.42 -41.03 26.05
N THR A 147 -3.14 -40.06 26.93
CA THR A 147 -2.77 -40.34 28.33
C THR A 147 -3.83 -39.94 29.35
N GLY A 148 -4.69 -38.97 29.02
CA GLY A 148 -5.61 -38.34 29.96
C GLY A 148 -4.94 -37.45 31.02
N ASP A 149 -3.64 -37.14 30.91
CA ASP A 149 -2.93 -36.36 31.92
C ASP A 149 -3.32 -34.87 31.89
N GLU A 150 -3.89 -34.40 32.99
CA GLU A 150 -4.32 -33.01 33.23
C GLU A 150 -3.19 -31.97 33.12
N ARG A 151 -1.91 -32.38 33.16
CA ARG A 151 -0.78 -31.51 32.79
C ARG A 151 -0.89 -31.03 31.34
N TYR A 152 -1.16 -31.92 30.39
CA TYR A 152 -1.24 -31.56 28.97
C TYR A 152 -2.48 -30.73 28.66
N LYS A 153 -3.59 -30.97 29.37
CA LYS A 153 -4.80 -30.15 29.25
C LYS A 153 -4.54 -28.70 29.64
N ARG A 154 -3.86 -28.46 30.77
CA ARG A 154 -3.50 -27.10 31.22
C ARG A 154 -2.57 -26.38 30.23
N LEU A 155 -1.60 -27.09 29.66
CA LEU A 155 -0.71 -26.53 28.62
C LEU A 155 -1.51 -26.13 27.38
N MET A 156 -2.33 -27.04 26.87
CA MET A 156 -3.19 -26.83 25.69
C MET A 156 -4.15 -25.64 25.87
N GLU A 157 -4.79 -25.51 27.04
CA GLU A 157 -5.68 -24.39 27.35
C GLU A 157 -4.94 -23.05 27.38
N GLY A 158 -3.71 -23.03 27.90
CA GLY A 158 -2.84 -21.85 27.88
C GLY A 158 -2.43 -21.44 26.46
N GLU A 159 -2.00 -22.42 25.66
CA GLU A 159 -1.62 -22.22 24.26
C GLU A 159 -2.80 -21.75 23.41
N LEU A 160 -3.98 -22.33 23.60
CA LEU A 160 -5.18 -21.93 22.88
C LEU A 160 -5.55 -20.46 23.17
N LYS A 161 -5.47 -20.02 24.42
CA LYS A 161 -5.69 -18.61 24.80
C LYS A 161 -4.70 -17.68 24.11
N LEU A 162 -3.42 -18.07 24.07
CA LEU A 162 -2.38 -17.30 23.38
C LEU A 162 -2.65 -17.24 21.87
N ILE A 163 -2.97 -18.37 21.24
CA ILE A 163 -3.31 -18.44 19.81
C ILE A 163 -4.50 -17.52 19.49
N THR A 164 -5.60 -17.60 20.25
CA THR A 164 -6.77 -16.74 20.04
C THR A 164 -6.41 -15.26 20.14
N ARG A 165 -5.59 -14.88 21.12
CA ARG A 165 -5.13 -13.49 21.29
C ARG A 165 -4.29 -13.04 20.09
N VAL A 166 -3.25 -13.77 19.73
CA VAL A 166 -2.38 -13.43 18.59
C VAL A 166 -3.17 -13.30 17.30
N MET A 167 -4.09 -14.24 17.02
CA MET A 167 -4.90 -14.20 15.81
C MET A 167 -5.84 -13.00 15.76
N SER A 168 -6.34 -12.51 16.90
CA SER A 168 -7.19 -11.31 16.97
C SER A 168 -6.43 -10.00 16.66
N GLU A 169 -5.12 -9.96 16.91
CA GLU A 169 -4.27 -8.80 16.66
C GLU A 169 -3.84 -8.71 15.17
N CYS A 170 -3.94 -9.81 14.41
CA CYS A 170 -3.48 -9.92 13.02
C CYS A 170 -4.51 -9.49 11.94
N THR A 171 -5.76 -9.17 12.27
CA THR A 171 -6.87 -9.02 11.29
C THR A 171 -7.10 -7.60 10.72
N ASN A 172 -6.22 -6.64 10.97
CA ASN A 172 -6.42 -5.24 10.54
C ASN A 172 -5.46 -4.79 9.42
N VAL A 173 -5.53 -5.42 8.24
CA VAL A 173 -4.86 -4.90 7.03
C VAL A 173 -5.92 -4.57 5.99
N THR A 174 -6.13 -3.27 5.74
CA THR A 174 -7.10 -2.82 4.73
C THR A 174 -6.41 -2.56 3.38
N ASP A 175 -7.09 -2.88 2.28
CA ASP A 175 -6.60 -2.73 0.90
C ASP A 175 -6.68 -1.30 0.34
N ARG A 176 -6.85 -0.28 1.20
CA ARG A 176 -7.13 1.12 0.78
C ARG A 176 -5.96 2.09 0.98
N GLU A 177 -4.75 1.57 1.15
CA GLU A 177 -3.53 2.35 1.46
C GLU A 177 -2.55 2.37 0.27
N TRP A 178 -1.63 3.34 0.27
CA TRP A 178 -0.56 3.49 -0.74
C TRP A 178 0.55 2.47 -0.58
#